data_AF-A0A1I3SDV1-F1
#
_entry.id   AF-A0A1I3SDV1-F1
#
_cell.length_a   1.000
_cell.length_b   1.000
_cell.length_c   1.000
_cell.angle_alpha   90.00
_cell.angle_beta   90.00
_cell.angle_gamma   90.00
#
_symmetry.space_group_name_H-M   'P 1'
#
loop_
_entity.id
_entity.type
_entity.pdbx_description
1 polymer ?
#
loop_
_entity_poly.entity_id
_entity_poly.type
_entity_poly.pdbx_seq_one_letter_code
_entity_poly.pdbx_strand_id
1 'polypeptide(L)'
;MNKKKWLRVALIITAVALYRVYTYVHHIQTGCMQVGAHQRCRFENAANFEGLLHVDLLFTCGWVAGAILCWLAFMWSRKKGD
;
A
#
# COMPACT_ATOMS: atom_id res chain seq x y z
N MET A 1 -7.60 -25.86 -7.18
CA MET A 1 -7.30 -24.58 -6.48
C MET A 1 -8.50 -23.64 -6.61
N ASN A 2 -9.04 -23.11 -5.50
CA ASN A 2 -10.33 -22.40 -5.50
C ASN A 2 -10.21 -20.97 -6.06
N LYS A 3 -10.57 -20.75 -7.34
CA LYS A 3 -10.52 -19.44 -8.04
C LYS A 3 -11.18 -18.30 -7.25
N LYS A 4 -12.27 -18.59 -6.51
CA LYS A 4 -12.97 -17.63 -5.63
C LYS A 4 -12.12 -17.14 -4.44
N LYS A 5 -11.27 -17.99 -3.86
CA LYS A 5 -10.40 -17.62 -2.72
C LYS A 5 -9.30 -16.66 -3.18
N TRP A 6 -8.68 -16.93 -4.33
CA TRP A 6 -7.66 -16.07 -4.93
C TRP A 6 -8.19 -14.70 -5.34
N LEU A 7 -9.40 -14.63 -5.89
CA LEU A 7 -10.04 -13.35 -6.21
C LEU A 7 -10.23 -12.49 -4.95
N ARG A 8 -10.70 -13.09 -3.85
CA ARG A 8 -10.84 -12.38 -2.57
C ARG A 8 -9.50 -11.86 -2.04
N VAL A 9 -8.45 -12.65 -2.12
CA VAL A 9 -7.10 -12.24 -1.72
C VAL A 9 -6.61 -11.07 -2.57
N ALA A 10 -6.77 -11.14 -3.90
CA ALA A 10 -6.39 -10.04 -4.79
C ALA A 10 -7.17 -8.75 -4.47
N LEU A 11 -8.47 -8.84 -4.18
CA LEU A 11 -9.29 -7.69 -3.77
C LEU A 11 -8.84 -7.09 -2.44
N ILE A 12 -8.53 -7.93 -1.44
CA ILE A 12 -8.03 -7.47 -0.12
C ILE A 12 -6.69 -6.75 -0.29
N ILE A 13 -5.75 -7.33 -1.02
CA ILE A 13 -4.43 -6.72 -1.28
C ILE A 13 -4.60 -5.39 -2.03
N THR A 14 -5.51 -5.33 -3.00
CA THR A 14 -5.82 -4.09 -3.73
C THR A 14 -6.37 -3.01 -2.80
N ALA A 15 -7.30 -3.36 -1.91
CA ALA A 15 -7.86 -2.42 -0.93
C ALA A 15 -6.78 -1.88 0.03
N VAL A 16 -5.87 -2.74 0.50
CA VAL A 16 -4.74 -2.33 1.34
C VAL A 16 -3.79 -1.41 0.58
N ALA A 17 -3.49 -1.71 -0.69
CA ALA A 17 -2.66 -0.85 -1.52
C ALA A 17 -3.27 0.54 -1.71
N LEU A 18 -4.57 0.63 -2.02
CA LEU A 18 -5.28 1.91 -2.15
C LEU A 18 -5.28 2.70 -0.84
N TYR A 19 -5.53 2.03 0.29
CA TYR A 19 -5.48 2.67 1.60
C TYR A 19 -4.09 3.26 1.89
N ARG A 20 -3.01 2.53 1.60
CA ARG A 20 -1.63 3.00 1.78
C ARG A 20 -1.31 4.21 0.91
N VAL A 21 -1.75 4.20 -0.35
CA VAL A 21 -1.61 5.35 -1.26
C VAL A 21 -2.34 6.56 -0.69
N TYR A 22 -3.58 6.39 -0.24
CA TYR A 22 -4.36 7.45 0.37
C TYR A 22 -3.67 8.04 1.61
N THR A 23 -3.22 7.19 2.54
CA THR A 23 -2.54 7.66 3.76
C THR A 23 -1.24 8.37 3.43
N TYR A 24 -0.46 7.87 2.46
CA TYR A 24 0.78 8.53 2.02
C TYR A 24 0.51 9.93 1.47
N VAL A 25 -0.48 10.08 0.57
CA VAL A 25 -0.86 11.39 0.03
C VAL A 25 -1.36 12.32 1.14
N HIS A 26 -2.15 11.80 2.07
CA HIS A 26 -2.64 12.56 3.22
C HIS A 26 -1.48 13.05 4.11
N HIS A 27 -0.45 12.24 4.34
CA HIS A 27 0.74 12.64 5.12
C HIS A 27 1.56 13.72 4.42
N ILE A 28 1.68 13.67 3.09
CA ILE A 28 2.32 14.74 2.31
C ILE A 28 1.54 16.05 2.43
N GLN A 29 0.21 16.00 2.26
CA GLN A 29 -0.63 17.20 2.27
C GLN A 29 -0.70 17.86 3.64
N THR A 30 -0.85 17.07 4.69
CA THR A 30 -0.94 17.59 6.07
C THR A 30 0.42 17.91 6.66
N GLY A 31 1.51 17.36 6.11
CA GLY A 31 2.84 17.44 6.70
C GLY A 31 2.91 16.78 8.08
N CYS A 32 1.93 15.95 8.43
CA CYS A 32 1.81 15.28 9.72
C CYS A 32 1.43 13.81 9.51
N MET A 33 2.10 12.93 10.24
CA MET A 33 1.90 11.50 10.21
C MET A 33 1.62 10.97 11.60
N GLN A 34 0.75 9.99 11.72
CA GLN A 34 0.43 9.36 12.99
C GLN A 34 1.28 8.10 13.15
N VAL A 35 2.19 8.12 14.13
CA VAL A 35 3.11 7.03 14.43
C VAL A 35 2.73 6.44 15.79
N GLY A 36 1.97 5.35 15.77
CA GLY A 36 1.41 4.75 16.99
C GLY A 36 0.46 5.72 17.69
N ALA A 37 0.73 6.04 18.96
CA ALA A 37 -0.07 6.97 19.75
C ALA A 37 0.30 8.45 19.56
N HIS A 38 1.36 8.77 18.79
CA HIS A 38 1.87 10.14 18.66
C HIS A 38 1.80 10.64 17.23
N GLN A 39 1.36 11.89 17.07
CA GLN A 39 1.44 12.59 15.79
C GLN A 39 2.82 13.22 15.65
N ARG A 40 3.47 13.01 14.51
CA ARG A 40 4.77 13.57 14.15
C ARG A 40 4.58 14.50 12.96
N CYS A 41 4.90 15.78 13.13
CA CYS A 41 4.77 16.78 12.08
C CYS A 41 6.14 17.22 11.56
N ARG A 42 6.19 17.63 10.30
CA ARG A 42 7.42 18.08 9.62
C ARG A 42 8.11 19.24 10.33
N PHE A 43 7.35 20.11 11.00
CA PHE A 43 7.87 21.27 11.72
C PHE A 43 8.66 20.93 12.99
N GLU A 44 8.38 19.81 13.65
CA GLU A 44 9.09 19.39 14.88
C GLU A 44 10.42 18.69 14.59
N ASN A 45 10.51 17.95 13.48
CA ASN A 45 11.75 17.27 13.09
C ASN A 45 11.73 16.84 11.61
N ALA A 46 12.13 17.75 10.70
CA ALA A 46 12.03 17.53 9.26
C ALA A 46 12.83 16.30 8.77
N ALA A 47 14.03 16.07 9.30
CA ALA A 47 14.88 14.94 8.89
C ALA A 47 14.27 13.58 9.25
N ASN A 48 13.71 13.45 10.47
CA ASN A 48 12.99 12.22 10.85
C ASN A 48 11.68 12.07 10.07
N PHE A 49 10.98 13.16 9.79
CA PHE A 49 9.73 13.12 9.00
C PHE A 49 9.98 12.62 7.58
N GLU A 50 11.02 13.12 6.90
CA GLU A 50 11.38 12.66 5.55
C GLU A 50 11.81 11.19 5.55
N GLY A 51 12.56 10.75 6.56
CA GLY A 51 12.92 9.33 6.71
C GLY A 51 11.70 8.41 6.86
N LEU A 52 10.75 8.77 7.71
CA LEU A 52 9.50 8.02 7.87
C LEU A 52 8.62 8.08 6.61
N LEU A 53 8.55 9.23 5.94
CA LEU A 53 7.82 9.39 4.70
C LEU A 53 8.39 8.49 3.59
N HIS A 54 9.72 8.35 3.49
CA HIS A 54 10.36 7.41 2.58
C HIS A 54 10.03 5.95 2.89
N VAL A 55 9.96 5.58 4.17
CA VAL A 55 9.54 4.23 4.59
C VAL A 55 8.08 3.98 4.18
N ASP A 56 7.16 4.91 4.45
CA ASP A 56 5.76 4.79 4.02
C ASP A 56 5.63 4.69 2.50
N LEU A 57 6.47 5.44 1.74
CA LEU A 57 6.51 5.33 0.28
C LEU A 57 6.96 3.93 -0.17
N LEU A 58 8.02 3.37 0.41
CA LEU A 58 8.51 2.03 0.09
C LEU A 58 7.44 0.96 0.37
N PHE A 59 6.76 1.06 1.51
CA PHE A 59 5.65 0.16 1.83
C PHE A 59 4.50 0.31 0.82
N THR A 60 4.12 1.55 0.49
CA THR A 60 3.07 1.84 -0.49
C THR A 60 3.40 1.21 -1.85
N CYS A 61 4.62 1.42 -2.35
CA CYS A 61 5.11 0.80 -3.58
C CYS A 61 5.09 -0.73 -3.52
N GLY A 62 5.52 -1.31 -2.39
CA GLY A 62 5.50 -2.76 -2.17
C GLY A 62 4.09 -3.35 -2.25
N TRP A 63 3.11 -2.71 -1.61
CA TRP A 63 1.71 -3.14 -1.66
C TRP A 63 1.11 -3.01 -3.07
N VAL A 64 1.42 -1.93 -3.78
CA VAL A 64 0.97 -1.73 -5.18
C VAL A 64 1.57 -2.80 -6.10
N ALA A 65 2.88 -3.05 -6.00
CA ALA A 65 3.53 -4.11 -6.77
C ALA A 65 2.93 -5.50 -6.45
N GLY A 66 2.70 -5.80 -5.17
CA GLY A 66 2.05 -7.04 -4.74
C GLY A 66 0.64 -7.19 -5.30
N ALA A 67 -0.15 -6.11 -5.34
CA ALA A 67 -1.48 -6.10 -5.95
C ALA A 67 -1.41 -6.42 -7.46
N ILE A 68 -0.50 -5.77 -8.19
CA ILE A 68 -0.30 -5.99 -9.63
C ILE A 68 0.09 -7.45 -9.89
N LEU A 69 1.03 -8.00 -9.14
CA LEU A 69 1.47 -9.40 -9.27
C LEU A 69 0.32 -10.39 -8.99
N CYS A 70 -0.51 -10.12 -7.97
CA CYS A 70 -1.69 -10.93 -7.67
C CYS A 70 -2.71 -10.92 -8.82
N TRP A 71 -2.94 -9.76 -9.42
CA TRP A 71 -3.83 -9.63 -10.58
C TRP A 71 -3.27 -10.31 -11.83
N LEU A 72 -1.97 -10.16 -12.10
CA LEU A 72 -1.29 -10.86 -13.19
C LEU A 72 -1.41 -12.38 -13.00
N ALA A 73 -1.11 -12.90 -11.81
CA ALA A 73 -1.26 -14.32 -11.50
C ALA A 73 -2.70 -14.81 -11.71
N PHE A 74 -3.70 -14.02 -11.31
CA PHE A 74 -5.11 -14.34 -11.54
C PHE A 74 -5.47 -14.38 -13.03
N MET A 75 -5.02 -13.40 -13.82
CA MET A 75 -5.26 -13.37 -15.28
C MET A 75 -4.58 -14.54 -16.00
N TRP A 76 -3.33 -14.83 -15.65
CA TRP A 76 -2.58 -15.98 -16.18
C TRP A 76 -3.26 -17.31 -15.84
N SER A 77 -3.80 -17.44 -14.62
CA SER A 77 -4.56 -18.62 -14.20
C SER A 77 -5.89 -18.76 -14.95
N ARG A 78 -6.49 -17.68 -15.46
CA ARG A 78 -7.65 -17.75 -16.34
C ARG A 78 -7.26 -18.22 -17.74
N LYS A 79 -6.18 -17.65 -18.31
CA LYS A 79 -5.73 -17.95 -19.68
C LYS A 79 -5.26 -19.40 -19.91
N LYS A 80 -4.78 -20.09 -18.87
CA LYS A 80 -4.40 -21.52 -18.92
C LYS A 80 -5.55 -22.50 -18.66
N GLY A 81 -6.75 -22.00 -18.31
CA GLY A 81 -7.88 -22.82 -17.88
C GLY A 81 -9.12 -22.69 -18.75
N ASP A 82 -8.99 -22.09 -19.94
CA ASP A 82 -9.88 -22.23 -21.10
C ASP A 82 -9.16 -23.09 -22.14
#